data_AF-A0A9W6ZLL9-F1
#
_entry.id   AF-A0A9W6ZLL9-F1
#
_cell.length_a   1.000
_cell.length_b   1.000
_cell.length_c   1.000
_cell.angle_alpha   90.00
_cell.angle_beta   90.00
_cell.angle_gamma   90.00
#
_symmetry.space_group_name_H-M   'P 1'
#
loop_
_entity.id
_entity.type
_entity.pdbx_description
1 polymer ?
#
loop_
_entity_poly.entity_id
_entity_poly.type
_entity_poly.pdbx_seq_one_letter_code
_entity_poly.pdbx_strand_id
1 'polypeptide(L)'
;MKHGALYRILILGGGALFTTCGGLDVLHVGMSRKAFVGSFWSVPLTLSGLVLPSEKAACSFQAATVRLIQSASPQIKYAALSWPAFSPISNPYPVLAAPVIHQYPTFLPSIYAVNSDTTISLNPSLTQEEPSTAIAKLSNSRCVFLGEHHDSTFDHNEEVLIIKGLRERDLDREMAVGFEMFQQQFQPVLDKYISGEIDENALQRQTEWDKRWFWPFERYLPVFSYCRRAKIRMLAINVDSEDLSLVESGGLPGLGRERMSKYIRDPRAFAKFTNTTAFKEYVAYVLSPSYEQHKQMGILRSTITGQKLESDMTFGNFLSGRLLWDESMALGAATWSLSHPEGLFVGIVGSDHVKFSCGVPARCARMLGSSGREDVRAIMLNPRAVDTARYSSLAASDTFNLQLSYAAVPANRDGIDVSEAVAMSQAPKDSSVLPLADLLWYSPGAVEKTGIFENRPGIIGTT
;
A
#
# COMPACT_ATOMS: atom_id res chain seq x y z
N MET A 1 -35.14 32.76 28.56
CA MET A 1 -35.82 34.03 28.25
C MET A 1 -35.73 34.30 26.76
N LYS A 2 -36.90 34.53 26.12
CA LYS A 2 -37.20 35.27 24.87
C LYS A 2 -36.11 35.36 23.79
N HIS A 3 -36.27 34.66 22.67
CA HIS A 3 -36.94 35.08 21.41
C HIS A 3 -36.13 36.05 20.52
N GLY A 4 -35.97 35.69 19.24
CA GLY A 4 -36.11 36.67 18.15
C GLY A 4 -35.06 36.69 17.04
N ALA A 5 -35.33 35.93 15.98
CA ALA A 5 -35.21 36.27 14.55
C ALA A 5 -33.94 36.93 13.95
N LEU A 6 -33.34 36.19 13.00
CA LEU A 6 -32.99 36.56 11.61
C LEU A 6 -32.59 38.02 11.32
N TYR A 7 -31.33 38.21 10.89
CA TYR A 7 -30.99 39.15 9.81
C TYR A 7 -29.83 38.62 8.94
N ARG A 8 -30.03 38.64 7.63
CA ARG A 8 -28.97 38.67 6.61
C ARG A 8 -28.26 40.01 6.71
N ILE A 9 -26.93 40.02 6.79
CA ILE A 9 -26.14 41.19 6.37
C ILE A 9 -24.89 40.71 5.62
N LEU A 10 -24.79 41.17 4.38
CA LEU A 10 -23.60 41.23 3.55
C LEU A 10 -22.80 42.46 3.99
N ILE A 11 -21.57 42.29 4.52
CA ILE A 11 -20.58 43.38 4.59
C ILE A 11 -19.26 42.86 4.06
N LEU A 12 -18.84 43.48 2.95
CA LEU A 12 -17.48 43.51 2.43
C LEU A 12 -16.66 44.50 3.27
N GLY A 13 -15.43 44.13 3.61
CA GLY A 13 -14.43 45.11 4.10
C GLY A 13 -13.58 44.58 5.24
N GLY A 14 -12.27 44.66 5.05
CA GLY A 14 -11.26 44.09 5.94
C GLY A 14 -11.24 44.65 7.36
N GLY A 15 -10.67 43.85 8.26
CA GLY A 15 -10.38 44.23 9.64
C GLY A 15 -9.78 43.04 10.37
N ALA A 16 -8.44 42.99 10.41
CA ALA A 16 -7.71 42.06 11.25
C ALA A 16 -7.99 42.36 12.74
N LEU A 17 -8.31 41.34 13.53
CA LEU A 17 -8.11 41.37 14.98
C LEU A 17 -7.07 40.32 15.33
N PHE A 18 -5.90 40.78 15.75
CA PHE A 18 -4.81 39.95 16.27
C PHE A 18 -5.01 39.71 17.77
N THR A 19 -4.86 38.47 18.19
CA THR A 19 -4.34 38.14 19.53
C THR A 19 -3.25 37.11 19.37
N THR A 20 -2.02 37.51 19.67
CA THR A 20 -0.80 36.71 19.58
C THR A 20 -0.56 35.90 20.85
N CYS A 21 -0.20 34.63 20.70
CA CYS A 21 0.86 33.98 21.48
C CYS A 21 1.52 32.94 20.56
N GLY A 22 2.85 32.99 20.43
CA GLY A 22 3.63 32.41 19.32
C GLY A 22 3.59 30.88 19.19
N GLY A 23 4.02 30.28 18.08
CA GLY A 23 4.62 30.80 16.86
C GLY A 23 4.78 29.69 15.81
N LEU A 24 4.90 30.12 14.54
CA LEU A 24 5.12 29.37 13.28
C LEU A 24 3.93 28.59 12.69
N ASP A 25 3.01 29.35 12.07
CA ASP A 25 2.11 28.85 11.03
C ASP A 25 2.70 29.08 9.62
N VAL A 26 2.69 28.02 8.80
CA VAL A 26 2.90 28.08 7.35
C VAL A 26 1.53 28.28 6.69
N LEU A 27 1.39 29.35 5.90
CA LEU A 27 0.18 29.67 5.15
C LEU A 27 0.12 28.80 3.88
N HIS A 28 -0.88 27.93 3.76
CA HIS A 28 -1.25 27.29 2.48
C HIS A 28 -2.49 27.98 1.90
N VAL A 29 -2.31 28.70 0.80
CA VAL A 29 -3.40 29.29 0.02
C VAL A 29 -3.89 28.26 -0.99
N GLY A 30 -5.02 27.61 -0.69
CA GLY A 30 -5.73 26.77 -1.65
C GLY A 30 -6.53 27.61 -2.65
N MET A 31 -6.12 27.59 -3.93
CA MET A 31 -6.95 28.11 -5.02
C MET A 31 -7.92 27.02 -5.51
N SER A 32 -9.22 27.19 -5.28
CA SER A 32 -10.25 26.37 -5.91
C SER A 32 -10.47 26.80 -7.37
N ARG A 33 -10.32 25.90 -8.34
CA ARG A 33 -10.78 26.13 -9.72
C ARG A 33 -12.18 25.55 -9.90
N LYS A 34 -13.17 26.40 -10.16
CA LYS A 34 -14.37 26.05 -10.92
C LYS A 34 -14.50 26.99 -12.12
N ALA A 35 -14.93 26.39 -13.22
CA ALA A 35 -14.91 26.88 -14.58
C ALA A 35 -15.79 28.11 -14.82
N PHE A 36 -15.39 28.95 -15.79
CA PHE A 36 -16.34 29.71 -16.61
C PHE A 36 -15.82 29.85 -18.05
N VAL A 37 -16.73 29.60 -18.99
CA VAL A 37 -16.60 29.74 -20.45
C VAL A 37 -17.09 31.16 -20.80
N GLY A 38 -16.40 31.88 -21.69
CA GLY A 38 -16.99 33.08 -22.30
C GLY A 38 -16.00 34.14 -22.84
N SER A 39 -15.81 34.09 -24.16
CA SER A 39 -15.74 35.19 -25.14
C SER A 39 -14.80 36.40 -24.96
N PHE A 40 -13.97 36.56 -25.98
CA PHE A 40 -13.17 37.73 -26.37
C PHE A 40 -13.97 39.04 -26.43
N TRP A 41 -13.43 40.11 -25.84
CA TRP A 41 -13.47 41.48 -26.37
C TRP A 41 -12.23 42.26 -25.88
N SER A 42 -11.58 42.97 -26.80
CA SER A 42 -10.43 43.84 -26.58
C SER A 42 -10.85 45.30 -26.74
N VAL A 43 -10.57 46.16 -25.75
CA VAL A 43 -10.43 47.63 -25.90
C VAL A 43 -9.45 48.15 -24.82
N PRO A 44 -8.53 49.08 -25.13
CA PRO A 44 -7.36 49.42 -24.32
C PRO A 44 -7.61 50.60 -23.36
N LEU A 45 -6.81 50.73 -22.31
CA LEU A 45 -6.62 52.02 -21.64
C LEU A 45 -5.23 52.17 -21.01
N THR A 46 -4.77 53.40 -21.12
CA THR A 46 -3.42 53.99 -21.03
C THR A 46 -2.85 54.11 -19.61
N LEU A 47 -1.51 54.09 -19.55
CA LEU A 47 -0.68 54.45 -18.39
C LEU A 47 -0.93 55.87 -17.87
N SER A 48 -0.79 56.08 -16.56
CA SER A 48 -0.18 57.28 -15.94
C SER A 48 0.18 57.08 -14.45
N GLY A 49 1.45 57.32 -14.09
CA GLY A 49 1.98 57.64 -12.74
C GLY A 49 1.94 56.52 -11.69
N LEU A 50 2.96 56.19 -10.88
CA LEU A 50 4.01 57.02 -10.28
C LEU A 50 5.05 56.07 -9.59
N VAL A 51 6.35 56.29 -9.89
CA VAL A 51 7.54 56.20 -9.01
C VAL A 51 7.83 54.92 -8.20
N LEU A 52 8.88 54.21 -8.64
CA LEU A 52 9.72 53.32 -7.84
C LEU A 52 11.00 54.07 -7.39
N PRO A 53 11.56 53.80 -6.20
CA PRO A 53 12.94 54.17 -5.91
C PRO A 53 13.91 53.12 -6.46
N SER A 54 14.98 53.66 -7.05
CA SER A 54 16.18 53.02 -7.58
C SER A 54 17.03 52.32 -6.52
N GLU A 55 17.75 51.26 -6.92
CA GLU A 55 19.22 51.26 -6.96
C GLU A 55 19.80 50.03 -7.72
N LYS A 56 20.60 50.34 -8.77
CA LYS A 56 21.81 49.70 -9.33
C LYS A 56 21.94 48.16 -9.24
N ALA A 57 22.19 47.42 -10.33
CA ALA A 57 23.45 47.48 -11.08
C ALA A 57 23.35 46.89 -12.51
N ALA A 58 24.24 47.38 -13.37
CA ALA A 58 24.32 47.18 -14.81
C ALA A 58 24.95 45.84 -15.25
N CYS A 59 24.68 45.48 -16.50
CA CYS A 59 25.30 44.37 -17.23
C CYS A 59 26.57 44.85 -17.97
N SER A 60 27.61 44.02 -18.07
CA SER A 60 28.74 44.26 -18.99
C SER A 60 29.33 42.95 -19.54
N PHE A 61 29.36 42.83 -20.86
CA PHE A 61 30.15 41.86 -21.63
C PHE A 61 31.60 42.34 -21.78
N GLN A 62 32.60 41.46 -21.70
CA GLN A 62 33.96 41.72 -22.18
C GLN A 62 34.59 40.49 -22.85
N ALA A 63 35.44 40.79 -23.84
CA ALA A 63 35.89 39.94 -24.94
C ALA A 63 37.05 38.98 -24.61
N ALA A 64 37.15 37.91 -25.39
CA ALA A 64 38.26 36.97 -25.41
C ALA A 64 39.54 37.63 -25.96
N THR A 65 40.69 37.37 -25.31
CA THR A 65 42.01 37.71 -25.84
C THR A 65 42.81 36.42 -26.05
N VAL A 66 43.17 36.14 -27.30
CA VAL A 66 44.08 35.05 -27.69
C VAL A 66 45.52 35.58 -27.67
N ARG A 67 46.45 34.87 -27.03
CA ARG A 67 47.89 35.05 -27.24
C ARG A 67 48.51 33.76 -27.77
N LEU A 68 49.17 33.88 -28.92
CA LEU A 68 50.04 32.88 -29.53
C LEU A 68 51.42 32.91 -28.85
N ILE A 69 51.97 31.74 -28.53
CA ILE A 69 53.40 31.55 -28.29
C ILE A 69 53.85 30.38 -29.16
N GLN A 70 54.75 30.67 -30.12
CA GLN A 70 55.54 29.68 -30.84
C GLN A 70 56.85 29.43 -30.08
N SER A 71 57.27 28.17 -29.92
CA SER A 71 58.57 27.69 -30.45
C SER A 71 58.86 26.20 -30.20
N ALA A 72 59.30 25.53 -31.27
CA ALA A 72 60.40 24.55 -31.43
C ALA A 72 60.48 23.23 -30.62
N SER A 73 59.93 22.16 -31.23
CA SER A 73 60.48 20.77 -31.35
C SER A 73 60.65 19.87 -30.09
N PRO A 74 60.81 18.53 -30.23
CA PRO A 74 59.70 17.60 -29.98
C PRO A 74 60.05 16.55 -28.92
N GLN A 75 59.40 16.55 -27.76
CA GLN A 75 59.24 15.36 -26.92
C GLN A 75 57.92 15.41 -26.15
N ILE A 76 57.11 14.36 -26.33
CA ILE A 76 55.88 14.14 -25.57
C ILE A 76 56.27 13.87 -24.11
N LYS A 77 55.81 14.72 -23.20
CA LYS A 77 55.72 14.41 -21.76
C LYS A 77 54.36 14.87 -21.25
N TYR A 78 53.65 13.95 -20.59
CA TYR A 78 52.40 14.23 -19.91
C TYR A 78 52.61 15.33 -18.86
N ALA A 79 51.81 16.39 -18.94
CA ALA A 79 51.69 17.40 -17.89
C ALA A 79 50.28 17.31 -17.30
N ALA A 80 50.21 17.05 -15.99
CA ALA A 80 48.99 17.14 -15.22
C ALA A 80 48.52 18.60 -15.20
N LEU A 81 47.30 18.86 -15.67
CA LEU A 81 46.64 20.15 -15.53
C LEU A 81 45.88 20.18 -14.21
N SER A 82 46.41 20.93 -13.26
CA SER A 82 45.68 21.42 -12.10
C SER A 82 44.68 22.48 -12.56
N TRP A 83 43.40 22.27 -12.24
CA TRP A 83 42.33 23.23 -12.48
C TRP A 83 42.35 24.29 -11.37
N PRO A 84 42.20 25.59 -11.68
CA PRO A 84 41.91 26.59 -10.66
C PRO A 84 40.53 26.31 -10.07
N ALA A 85 40.42 26.42 -8.74
CA ALA A 85 39.21 26.23 -7.99
C ALA A 85 38.09 27.14 -8.54
N PHE A 86 37.03 26.53 -9.07
CA PHE A 86 35.79 27.24 -9.35
C PHE A 86 35.14 27.64 -8.02
N SER A 87 35.00 28.95 -7.79
CA SER A 87 34.03 29.45 -6.82
C SER A 87 32.62 29.08 -7.31
N PRO A 88 31.76 28.48 -6.46
CA PRO A 88 30.43 28.11 -6.88
C PRO A 88 29.59 29.39 -7.10
N ILE A 89 29.06 29.52 -8.31
CA ILE A 89 27.95 30.43 -8.60
C ILE A 89 26.77 29.99 -7.72
N SER A 90 26.22 30.92 -6.95
CA SER A 90 25.05 30.70 -6.11
C SER A 90 23.84 30.29 -6.95
N ASN A 91 23.45 29.03 -6.82
CA ASN A 91 22.22 28.48 -7.36
C ASN A 91 21.02 29.15 -6.64
N PRO A 92 20.09 29.83 -7.33
CA PRO A 92 18.97 30.52 -6.67
C PRO A 92 17.80 29.59 -6.32
N TYR A 93 17.95 28.27 -6.51
CA TYR A 93 16.96 27.30 -6.05
C TYR A 93 17.31 26.82 -4.64
N PRO A 94 16.37 26.84 -3.67
CA PRO A 94 16.62 26.24 -2.37
C PRO A 94 16.91 24.76 -2.60
N VAL A 95 18.14 24.34 -2.26
CA VAL A 95 18.46 22.95 -2.01
C VAL A 95 17.46 22.53 -0.94
N LEU A 96 16.47 21.71 -1.31
CA LEU A 96 15.64 21.02 -0.33
C LEU A 96 16.62 20.34 0.61
N ALA A 97 16.64 20.79 1.87
CA ALA A 97 17.43 20.16 2.90
C ALA A 97 17.19 18.66 2.79
N ALA A 98 18.28 17.87 2.78
CA ALA A 98 18.18 16.43 2.93
C ALA A 98 17.15 16.17 4.04
N PRO A 99 16.17 15.28 3.84
CA PRO A 99 15.16 15.04 4.85
C PRO A 99 15.91 14.79 6.15
N VAL A 100 15.54 15.53 7.19
CA VAL A 100 16.04 15.30 8.53
C VAL A 100 15.72 13.83 8.79
N ILE A 101 16.74 12.98 8.72
CA ILE A 101 16.67 11.64 9.26
C ILE A 101 16.54 11.91 10.75
N HIS A 102 15.31 11.98 11.24
CA HIS A 102 15.07 11.81 12.65
C HIS A 102 15.81 10.52 12.99
N GLN A 103 16.84 10.62 13.84
CA GLN A 103 17.45 9.46 14.45
C GLN A 103 16.31 8.78 15.20
N TYR A 104 15.69 7.79 14.54
CA TYR A 104 14.72 6.94 15.18
C TYR A 104 15.46 6.33 16.36
N PRO A 105 14.93 6.46 17.59
CA PRO A 105 15.51 5.74 18.70
C PRO A 105 15.63 4.27 18.32
N THR A 106 16.69 3.62 18.78
CA THR A 106 17.13 2.24 18.52
C THR A 106 16.15 1.19 19.05
N PHE A 107 14.85 1.40 18.88
CA PHE A 107 13.84 0.41 19.19
C PHE A 107 13.73 -0.49 17.97
N LEU A 108 13.86 -1.79 18.22
CA LEU A 108 13.62 -2.83 17.23
C LEU A 108 12.10 -3.07 17.10
N PRO A 109 11.63 -3.55 15.95
CA PRO A 109 10.24 -3.97 15.83
C PRO A 109 9.94 -5.11 16.81
N SER A 110 8.70 -5.18 17.27
CA SER A 110 8.23 -6.32 18.07
C SER A 110 7.50 -7.29 17.15
N ILE A 111 7.95 -8.53 17.10
CA ILE A 111 7.45 -9.52 16.15
C ILE A 111 6.97 -10.74 16.91
N TYR A 112 5.81 -11.25 16.50
CA TYR A 112 5.18 -12.41 17.11
C TYR A 112 4.78 -13.42 16.03
N ALA A 113 5.30 -14.64 16.14
CA ALA A 113 4.80 -15.76 15.37
C ALA A 113 3.45 -16.22 15.91
N VAL A 114 2.48 -16.45 15.02
CA VAL A 114 1.17 -16.97 15.38
C VAL A 114 1.21 -18.49 15.28
N ASN A 115 1.24 -19.17 16.44
CA ASN A 115 1.18 -20.61 16.50
C ASN A 115 -0.28 -21.05 16.48
N SER A 116 -0.63 -21.90 15.52
CA SER A 116 -1.95 -22.53 15.45
C SER A 116 -2.18 -23.47 16.62
N ASP A 117 -3.45 -23.64 17.02
CA ASP A 117 -3.86 -24.67 17.97
C ASP A 117 -4.52 -25.84 17.23
N THR A 118 -4.07 -27.04 17.52
CA THR A 118 -4.63 -28.30 16.99
C THR A 118 -5.51 -29.01 18.00
N THR A 119 -5.57 -28.53 19.24
CA THR A 119 -6.38 -29.11 20.31
C THR A 119 -7.84 -28.68 20.18
N ILE A 120 -8.72 -29.30 20.97
CA ILE A 120 -10.14 -28.92 21.03
C ILE A 120 -10.37 -27.51 21.62
N SER A 121 -9.37 -26.91 22.27
CA SER A 121 -9.50 -25.54 22.80
C SER A 121 -9.44 -24.47 21.72
N LEU A 122 -8.81 -24.78 20.59
CA LEU A 122 -8.76 -23.95 19.39
C LEU A 122 -8.30 -22.51 19.67
N ASN A 123 -7.25 -22.47 20.50
CA ASN A 123 -6.71 -21.32 21.14
C ASN A 123 -5.28 -21.04 20.66
N PRO A 124 -5.10 -20.20 19.62
CA PRO A 124 -3.77 -19.86 19.10
C PRO A 124 -2.88 -19.28 20.20
N SER A 125 -1.57 -19.42 20.05
CA SER A 125 -0.59 -18.76 20.91
C SER A 125 0.34 -17.86 20.11
N LEU A 126 0.98 -16.92 20.79
CA LEU A 126 1.99 -16.04 20.21
C LEU A 126 3.36 -16.39 20.78
N THR A 127 4.34 -16.57 19.90
CA THR A 127 5.77 -16.66 20.29
C THR A 127 6.46 -15.38 19.85
N GLN A 128 7.10 -14.68 20.78
CA GLN A 128 7.93 -13.53 20.41
C GLN A 128 9.15 -14.00 19.60
N GLU A 129 9.44 -13.28 18.53
CA GLU A 129 10.54 -13.59 17.60
C GLU A 129 11.50 -12.40 17.52
N GLU A 130 12.80 -12.70 17.51
CA GLU A 130 13.82 -11.70 17.21
C GLU A 130 13.73 -11.25 15.73
N PRO A 131 13.94 -9.96 15.41
CA PRO A 131 13.83 -9.47 14.04
C PRO A 131 14.70 -10.20 13.03
N SER A 132 15.93 -10.54 13.39
CA SER A 132 16.84 -11.30 12.52
C SER A 132 16.33 -12.72 12.25
N THR A 133 15.73 -13.37 13.25
CA THR A 133 15.11 -14.69 13.12
C THR A 133 13.87 -14.63 12.24
N ALA A 134 13.02 -13.61 12.41
CA ALA A 134 11.85 -13.40 11.57
C ALA A 134 12.23 -13.19 10.10
N ILE A 135 13.19 -12.30 9.82
CA ILE A 135 13.72 -12.08 8.46
C ILE A 135 14.31 -13.38 7.88
N ALA A 136 15.06 -14.16 8.67
CA ALA A 136 15.60 -15.43 8.20
C ALA A 136 14.52 -16.48 7.88
N LYS A 137 13.41 -16.51 8.63
CA LYS A 137 12.26 -17.37 8.32
C LYS A 137 11.57 -16.92 7.03
N LEU A 138 11.33 -15.62 6.89
CA LEU A 138 10.71 -15.05 5.69
C LEU A 138 11.59 -15.25 4.45
N SER A 139 12.92 -15.15 4.57
CA SER A 139 13.85 -15.39 3.47
C SER A 139 13.89 -16.84 3.00
N ASN A 140 13.30 -17.80 3.71
CA ASN A 140 13.17 -19.18 3.23
C ASN A 140 11.88 -19.44 2.45
N SER A 141 11.01 -18.43 2.34
CA SER A 141 9.74 -18.53 1.61
C SER A 141 9.93 -18.21 0.12
N ARG A 142 8.95 -18.55 -0.71
CA ARG A 142 8.89 -18.09 -2.11
C ARG A 142 8.09 -16.82 -2.27
N CYS A 143 7.03 -16.66 -1.47
CA CYS A 143 6.20 -15.45 -1.45
C CYS A 143 5.97 -14.97 -0.02
N VAL A 144 6.05 -13.67 0.19
CA VAL A 144 5.82 -12.99 1.47
C VAL A 144 4.81 -11.87 1.22
N PHE A 145 3.65 -11.89 1.87
CA PHE A 145 2.64 -10.84 1.75
C PHE A 145 2.62 -9.98 3.00
N LEU A 146 2.81 -8.68 2.83
CA LEU A 146 2.75 -7.66 3.88
C LEU A 146 1.36 -7.00 3.81
N GLY A 147 0.55 -7.26 4.84
CA GLY A 147 -0.77 -6.69 5.02
C GLY A 147 -0.70 -5.33 5.69
N GLU A 148 -0.98 -4.28 4.95
CA GLU A 148 -0.89 -2.88 5.39
C GLU A 148 -2.25 -2.23 5.64
N HIS A 149 -2.24 -1.18 6.45
CA HIS A 149 -3.27 -0.16 6.44
C HIS A 149 -2.82 0.96 5.51
N HIS A 150 -3.56 1.14 4.41
CA HIS A 150 -3.15 2.06 3.34
C HIS A 150 -2.93 3.53 3.78
N ASP A 151 -3.49 3.93 4.92
CA ASP A 151 -3.31 5.27 5.51
C ASP A 151 -2.15 5.37 6.52
N SER A 152 -1.49 4.25 6.82
CA SER A 152 -0.45 4.13 7.84
C SER A 152 0.95 4.30 7.26
N THR A 153 1.55 5.47 7.53
CA THR A 153 2.97 5.69 7.25
C THR A 153 3.89 4.78 8.07
N PHE A 154 3.43 4.25 9.21
CA PHE A 154 4.19 3.26 9.97
C PHE A 154 4.30 1.95 9.19
N ASP A 155 3.21 1.49 8.58
CA ASP A 155 3.18 0.26 7.78
C ASP A 155 4.10 0.43 6.56
N HIS A 156 3.98 1.54 5.83
CA HIS A 156 4.86 1.86 4.67
C HIS A 156 6.34 1.90 5.04
N ASN A 157 6.70 2.39 6.22
CA ASN A 157 8.09 2.39 6.68
C ASN A 157 8.57 0.97 7.00
N GLU A 158 7.76 0.15 7.66
CA GLU A 158 8.11 -1.24 7.95
C GLU A 158 8.24 -2.08 6.67
N GLU A 159 7.42 -1.83 5.65
CA GLU A 159 7.59 -2.47 4.34
C GLU A 159 8.99 -2.25 3.77
N VAL A 160 9.50 -1.01 3.81
CA VAL A 160 10.87 -0.69 3.35
C VAL A 160 11.91 -1.45 4.18
N LEU A 161 11.75 -1.49 5.50
CA LEU A 161 12.69 -2.16 6.40
C LEU A 161 12.71 -3.67 6.21
N ILE A 162 11.54 -4.30 6.03
CA ILE A 162 11.40 -5.74 5.78
C ILE A 162 12.01 -6.09 4.41
N ILE A 163 11.64 -5.36 3.35
CA ILE A 163 12.19 -5.61 2.00
C ILE A 163 13.70 -5.43 2.00
N LYS A 164 14.21 -4.41 2.70
CA LYS A 164 15.65 -4.20 2.86
C LYS A 164 16.33 -5.34 3.60
N GLY A 165 15.77 -5.77 4.73
CA GLY A 165 16.31 -6.89 5.51
C GLY A 165 16.33 -8.20 4.70
N LEU A 166 15.29 -8.48 3.92
CA LEU A 166 15.23 -9.64 3.03
C LEU A 166 16.29 -9.55 1.92
N ARG A 167 16.47 -8.37 1.32
CA ARG A 167 17.48 -8.16 0.26
C ARG A 167 18.90 -8.29 0.80
N GLU A 168 19.17 -7.76 1.98
CA GLU A 168 20.50 -7.84 2.61
C GLU A 168 20.84 -9.26 3.09
N ARG A 169 19.81 -10.09 3.35
CA ARG A 169 20.01 -11.48 3.76
C ARG A 169 20.58 -12.35 2.64
N ASP A 170 20.17 -12.07 1.40
CA ASP A 170 20.61 -12.77 0.20
C ASP A 170 20.62 -11.79 -1.00
N LEU A 171 21.82 -11.27 -1.30
CA LEU A 171 22.02 -10.28 -2.35
C LEU A 171 21.91 -10.89 -3.75
N ASP A 172 22.17 -12.19 -3.90
CA ASP A 172 22.20 -12.90 -5.17
C ASP A 172 20.81 -13.44 -5.56
N ARG A 173 19.94 -13.65 -4.57
CA ARG A 173 18.56 -14.08 -4.82
C ARG A 173 17.77 -13.02 -5.57
N GLU A 174 17.16 -13.41 -6.69
CA GLU A 174 16.24 -12.52 -7.39
C GLU A 174 15.05 -12.18 -6.51
N MET A 175 14.61 -10.91 -6.56
CA MET A 175 13.47 -10.45 -5.79
C MET A 175 12.62 -9.52 -6.62
N ALA A 176 11.31 -9.63 -6.47
CA ALA A 176 10.34 -8.68 -6.98
C ALA A 176 9.37 -8.26 -5.87
N VAL A 177 8.89 -7.02 -5.96
CA VAL A 177 7.86 -6.48 -5.08
C VAL A 177 6.60 -6.23 -5.90
N GLY A 178 5.51 -6.89 -5.56
CA GLY A 178 4.19 -6.69 -6.16
C GLY A 178 3.35 -5.73 -5.34
N PHE A 179 2.56 -4.91 -6.03
CA PHE A 179 1.83 -3.80 -5.43
C PHE A 179 0.35 -3.87 -5.79
N GLU A 180 -0.52 -3.87 -4.77
CA GLU A 180 -1.97 -3.80 -4.96
C GLU A 180 -2.41 -2.54 -5.71
N MET A 181 -1.78 -1.40 -5.44
CA MET A 181 -2.14 -0.12 -6.04
C MET A 181 -1.84 -0.03 -7.55
N PHE A 182 -1.07 -0.96 -8.12
CA PHE A 182 -0.76 -0.98 -9.56
C PHE A 182 -1.52 -2.09 -10.30
N GLN A 183 -2.32 -1.66 -11.27
CA GLN A 183 -3.13 -2.54 -12.12
C GLN A 183 -2.28 -3.13 -13.24
N GLN A 184 -2.54 -4.38 -13.62
CA GLN A 184 -1.73 -5.15 -14.56
C GLN A 184 -1.40 -4.41 -15.86
N GLN A 185 -2.32 -3.60 -16.40
CA GLN A 185 -2.08 -2.79 -17.60
C GLN A 185 -0.91 -1.79 -17.50
N PHE A 186 -0.50 -1.42 -16.28
CA PHE A 186 0.56 -0.44 -16.03
C PHE A 186 1.95 -1.04 -15.80
N GLN A 187 2.14 -2.36 -15.97
CA GLN A 187 3.47 -2.98 -15.86
C GLN A 187 4.54 -2.27 -16.72
N PRO A 188 4.28 -1.86 -17.98
CA PRO A 188 5.29 -1.14 -18.78
C PRO A 188 5.73 0.19 -18.18
N VAL A 189 4.89 0.85 -17.37
CA VAL A 189 5.24 2.10 -16.68
C VAL A 189 6.18 1.81 -15.50
N LEU A 190 5.92 0.73 -14.75
CA LEU A 190 6.79 0.30 -13.65
C LEU A 190 8.18 -0.11 -14.15
N ASP A 191 8.25 -0.78 -15.30
CA ASP A 191 9.51 -1.18 -15.93
C ASP A 191 10.37 0.04 -16.34
N LYS A 192 9.72 1.09 -16.88
CA LYS A 192 10.39 2.38 -17.17
C LYS A 192 10.87 3.09 -15.91
N TYR A 193 10.11 3.01 -14.82
CA TYR A 193 10.51 3.62 -13.55
C TYR A 193 11.74 2.92 -12.97
N ILE A 194 11.73 1.59 -12.93
CA ILE A 194 12.85 0.78 -12.42
C ILE A 194 14.11 0.92 -13.27
N SER A 195 14.00 1.00 -14.60
CA SER A 195 15.13 1.27 -15.50
C SER A 195 15.66 2.70 -15.40
N GLY A 196 14.89 3.60 -14.79
CA GLY A 196 15.23 5.01 -14.60
C GLY A 196 14.92 5.91 -15.79
N GLU A 197 14.19 5.42 -16.79
CA GLU A 197 13.70 6.21 -17.93
C GLU A 197 12.68 7.30 -17.52
N ILE A 198 11.95 7.07 -16.43
CA ILE A 198 10.98 8.02 -15.89
C ILE A 198 11.23 8.30 -14.40
N ASP A 199 10.84 9.49 -13.95
CA ASP A 199 10.88 9.91 -12.54
C ASP A 199 9.57 9.57 -11.80
N GLU A 200 9.54 9.86 -10.51
CA GLU A 200 8.39 9.63 -9.63
C GLU A 200 7.14 10.40 -10.10
N ASN A 201 7.31 11.63 -10.58
CA ASN A 201 6.20 12.43 -11.10
C ASN A 201 5.59 11.81 -12.36
N ALA A 202 6.43 11.30 -13.26
CA ALA A 202 5.99 10.59 -14.45
C ALA A 202 5.38 9.23 -14.11
N LEU A 203 5.88 8.52 -13.10
CA LEU A 203 5.26 7.31 -12.56
C LEU A 203 3.82 7.60 -12.12
N GLN A 204 3.60 8.59 -11.23
CA GLN A 204 2.27 8.96 -10.74
C GLN A 204 1.30 9.29 -11.89
N ARG A 205 1.75 10.11 -12.85
CA ARG A 205 0.90 10.53 -13.99
C ARG A 205 0.57 9.37 -14.92
N GLN A 206 1.57 8.53 -15.27
CA GLN A 206 1.39 7.47 -16.27
C GLN A 206 0.66 6.25 -15.74
N THR A 207 0.66 6.02 -14.42
CA THR A 207 -0.20 5.01 -13.77
C THR A 207 -1.59 5.54 -13.46
N GLU A 208 -1.86 6.80 -13.81
CA GLU A 208 -3.11 7.50 -13.51
C GLU A 208 -3.50 7.42 -12.02
N TRP A 209 -2.49 7.51 -11.13
CA TRP A 209 -2.63 7.24 -9.71
C TRP A 209 -3.85 7.90 -9.08
N ASP A 210 -4.01 9.21 -9.28
CA ASP A 210 -5.07 10.01 -8.64
C ASP A 210 -6.50 9.61 -9.07
N LYS A 211 -6.64 8.85 -10.17
CA LYS A 211 -7.93 8.30 -10.62
C LYS A 211 -8.18 6.88 -10.12
N ARG A 212 -7.12 6.16 -9.77
CA ARG A 212 -7.12 4.69 -9.63
C ARG A 212 -6.82 4.20 -8.23
N TRP A 213 -6.19 5.04 -7.43
CA TRP A 213 -5.89 4.76 -6.03
C TRP A 213 -6.34 5.91 -5.14
N PHE A 214 -7.02 5.58 -4.04
CA PHE A 214 -7.61 6.59 -3.16
C PHE A 214 -6.55 7.32 -2.32
N TRP A 215 -5.44 6.66 -2.01
CA TRP A 215 -4.44 7.16 -1.07
C TRP A 215 -3.36 8.01 -1.75
N PRO A 216 -2.84 9.06 -1.09
CA PRO A 216 -1.80 9.92 -1.66
C PRO A 216 -0.57 9.14 -2.13
N PHE A 217 -0.06 9.48 -3.32
CA PHE A 217 1.10 8.82 -3.94
C PHE A 217 2.36 8.89 -3.07
N GLU A 218 2.54 10.02 -2.38
CA GLU A 218 3.71 10.32 -1.56
C GLU A 218 3.91 9.34 -0.41
N ARG A 219 2.83 8.67 0.04
CA ARG A 219 2.88 7.66 1.10
C ARG A 219 3.68 6.43 0.68
N TYR A 220 3.61 6.07 -0.60
CA TYR A 220 4.27 4.89 -1.17
C TYR A 220 5.64 5.20 -1.79
N LEU A 221 5.99 6.49 -1.95
CA LEU A 221 7.29 6.90 -2.49
C LEU A 221 8.50 6.26 -1.80
N PRO A 222 8.54 6.06 -0.46
CA PRO A 222 9.68 5.42 0.19
C PRO A 222 9.97 4.02 -0.35
N VAL A 223 8.93 3.19 -0.51
CA VAL A 223 9.08 1.81 -1.02
C VAL A 223 9.35 1.77 -2.51
N PHE A 224 8.71 2.62 -3.31
CA PHE A 224 9.01 2.73 -4.74
C PHE A 224 10.45 3.15 -4.99
N SER A 225 10.90 4.18 -4.28
CA SER A 225 12.26 4.71 -4.40
C SER A 225 13.29 3.69 -3.91
N TYR A 226 12.99 2.93 -2.86
CA TYR A 226 13.86 1.85 -2.42
C TYR A 226 13.99 0.76 -3.49
N CYS A 227 12.87 0.30 -4.07
CA CYS A 227 12.89 -0.70 -5.15
C CYS A 227 13.74 -0.24 -6.33
N ARG A 228 13.58 1.02 -6.77
CA ARG A 228 14.39 1.61 -7.85
C ARG A 228 15.88 1.63 -7.52
N ARG A 229 16.27 2.15 -6.35
CA ARG A 229 17.69 2.22 -5.94
C ARG A 229 18.33 0.84 -5.80
N ALA A 230 17.59 -0.13 -5.26
CA ALA A 230 18.03 -1.50 -5.08
C ALA A 230 17.86 -2.38 -6.34
N LYS A 231 17.37 -1.81 -7.45
CA LYS A 231 17.07 -2.51 -8.71
C LYS A 231 16.15 -3.73 -8.52
N ILE A 232 15.22 -3.64 -7.57
CA ILE A 232 14.19 -4.64 -7.32
C ILE A 232 13.05 -4.40 -8.29
N ARG A 233 12.62 -5.44 -9.01
CA ARG A 233 11.51 -5.33 -9.96
C ARG A 233 10.22 -4.98 -9.21
N MET A 234 9.49 -3.99 -9.70
CA MET A 234 8.13 -3.71 -9.24
C MET A 234 7.12 -4.41 -10.17
N LEU A 235 6.12 -5.06 -9.59
CA LEU A 235 5.09 -5.79 -10.32
C LEU A 235 3.70 -5.19 -10.10
N ALA A 236 3.00 -4.92 -11.20
CA ALA A 236 1.61 -4.50 -11.21
C ALA A 236 0.72 -5.74 -11.19
N ILE A 237 0.16 -6.06 -10.02
CA ILE A 237 -0.49 -7.35 -9.78
C ILE A 237 -2.02 -7.26 -9.72
N ASN A 238 -2.58 -6.05 -9.68
CA ASN A 238 -4.01 -5.87 -9.42
C ASN A 238 -4.87 -5.86 -10.70
N VAL A 239 -6.18 -6.05 -10.52
CA VAL A 239 -7.20 -5.99 -11.56
C VAL A 239 -7.28 -4.59 -12.15
N ASP A 240 -7.61 -4.49 -13.45
CA ASP A 240 -7.81 -3.19 -14.09
C ASP A 240 -9.16 -2.62 -13.62
N SER A 241 -9.21 -1.32 -13.27
CA SER A 241 -10.43 -0.69 -12.75
C SER A 241 -11.62 -0.85 -13.68
N GLU A 242 -11.38 -0.84 -14.98
CA GLU A 242 -12.40 -1.04 -16.01
C GLU A 242 -13.05 -2.43 -15.90
N ASP A 243 -12.24 -3.47 -15.65
CA ASP A 243 -12.71 -4.84 -15.49
C ASP A 243 -13.41 -5.04 -14.13
N LEU A 244 -12.86 -4.44 -13.07
CA LEU A 244 -13.48 -4.49 -11.75
C LEU A 244 -14.85 -3.77 -11.74
N SER A 245 -14.97 -2.63 -12.42
CA SER A 245 -16.24 -1.90 -12.55
C SER A 245 -17.36 -2.71 -13.22
N LEU A 246 -17.01 -3.60 -14.17
CA LEU A 246 -17.97 -4.53 -14.77
C LEU A 246 -18.46 -5.57 -13.75
N VAL A 247 -17.58 -6.02 -12.86
CA VAL A 247 -17.94 -6.96 -11.79
C VAL A 247 -18.74 -6.30 -10.68
N GLU A 248 -18.40 -5.07 -10.30
CA GLU A 248 -19.12 -4.29 -9.30
C GLU A 248 -20.57 -3.98 -9.75
N SER A 249 -20.79 -3.81 -11.06
CA SER A 249 -22.12 -3.58 -11.62
C SER A 249 -22.89 -4.87 -11.95
N GLY A 250 -22.25 -5.89 -12.53
CA GLY A 250 -22.90 -7.08 -13.07
C GLY A 250 -22.51 -8.42 -12.42
N GLY A 251 -21.72 -8.41 -11.35
CA GLY A 251 -21.09 -9.59 -10.79
C GLY A 251 -20.04 -10.21 -11.73
N LEU A 252 -19.45 -11.34 -11.34
CA LEU A 252 -18.47 -12.06 -12.17
C LEU A 252 -18.94 -12.28 -13.64
N PRO A 253 -20.20 -12.67 -13.91
CA PRO A 253 -20.68 -12.81 -15.30
C PRO A 253 -20.57 -11.53 -16.14
N GLY A 254 -20.66 -10.35 -15.52
CA GLY A 254 -20.55 -9.04 -16.18
C GLY A 254 -19.19 -8.79 -16.84
N LEU A 255 -18.14 -9.46 -16.38
CA LEU A 255 -16.79 -9.37 -16.98
C LEU A 255 -16.72 -10.05 -18.36
N GLY A 256 -17.54 -11.08 -18.60
CA GLY A 256 -17.45 -11.92 -19.79
C GLY A 256 -16.27 -12.91 -19.76
N ARG A 257 -16.37 -14.00 -20.52
CA ARG A 257 -15.42 -15.13 -20.43
C ARG A 257 -13.99 -14.79 -20.86
N GLU A 258 -13.85 -13.95 -21.88
CA GLU A 258 -12.54 -13.56 -22.41
C GLU A 258 -11.73 -12.79 -21.36
N ARG A 259 -12.29 -11.69 -20.84
CA ARG A 259 -11.64 -10.89 -19.79
C ARG A 259 -11.46 -11.68 -18.50
N MET A 260 -12.42 -12.54 -18.14
CA MET A 260 -12.28 -13.45 -16.99
C MET A 260 -11.00 -14.29 -17.07
N SER A 261 -10.66 -14.80 -18.26
CA SER A 261 -9.49 -15.68 -18.43
C SER A 261 -8.15 -15.00 -18.17
N LYS A 262 -8.11 -13.66 -18.19
CA LYS A 262 -6.94 -12.86 -17.79
C LYS A 262 -6.60 -13.04 -16.31
N TYR A 263 -7.61 -13.16 -15.45
CA TYR A 263 -7.47 -13.18 -13.99
C TYR A 263 -7.72 -14.56 -13.38
N ILE A 264 -8.65 -15.33 -13.95
CA ILE A 264 -9.05 -16.65 -13.44
C ILE A 264 -8.62 -17.73 -14.45
N ARG A 265 -7.37 -18.22 -14.30
CA ARG A 265 -6.80 -19.24 -15.20
C ARG A 265 -7.41 -20.64 -15.00
N ASP A 266 -7.81 -20.97 -13.77
CA ASP A 266 -8.49 -22.22 -13.44
C ASP A 266 -9.84 -21.93 -12.75
N PRO A 267 -10.94 -21.81 -13.53
CA PRO A 267 -12.27 -21.56 -12.99
C PRO A 267 -12.78 -22.66 -12.05
N ARG A 268 -12.32 -23.91 -12.21
CA ARG A 268 -12.77 -25.03 -11.36
C ARG A 268 -12.14 -24.92 -9.98
N ALA A 269 -10.82 -24.72 -9.93
CA ALA A 269 -10.13 -24.53 -8.67
C ALA A 269 -10.54 -23.22 -7.99
N PHE A 270 -10.83 -22.17 -8.75
CA PHE A 270 -11.41 -20.92 -8.23
C PHE A 270 -12.75 -21.17 -7.54
N ALA A 271 -13.70 -21.84 -8.20
CA ALA A 271 -15.01 -22.14 -7.62
C ALA A 271 -14.92 -23.09 -6.41
N LYS A 272 -14.02 -24.08 -6.46
CA LYS A 272 -13.78 -24.97 -5.32
C LYS A 272 -13.25 -24.20 -4.11
N PHE A 273 -12.30 -23.27 -4.31
CA PHE A 273 -11.72 -22.46 -3.25
C PHE A 273 -12.77 -21.64 -2.50
N THR A 274 -13.75 -21.08 -3.22
CA THR A 274 -14.78 -20.23 -2.63
C THR A 274 -15.91 -20.99 -1.93
N ASN A 275 -15.97 -22.32 -2.07
CA ASN A 275 -17.04 -23.14 -1.49
C ASN A 275 -16.66 -23.79 -0.15
N THR A 276 -15.39 -23.71 0.25
CA THR A 276 -14.89 -24.32 1.48
C THR A 276 -15.44 -23.61 2.72
N THR A 277 -15.49 -24.33 3.86
CA THR A 277 -15.85 -23.71 5.14
C THR A 277 -14.87 -22.61 5.54
N ALA A 278 -13.56 -22.82 5.32
CA ALA A 278 -12.55 -21.80 5.63
C ALA A 278 -12.80 -20.48 4.88
N PHE A 279 -13.19 -20.56 3.61
CA PHE A 279 -13.54 -19.35 2.86
C PHE A 279 -14.82 -18.69 3.38
N LYS A 280 -15.83 -19.46 3.81
CA LYS A 280 -17.04 -18.90 4.42
C LYS A 280 -16.75 -18.15 5.72
N GLU A 281 -15.81 -18.65 6.53
CA GLU A 281 -15.34 -17.91 7.70
C GLU A 281 -14.66 -16.61 7.28
N TYR A 282 -13.75 -16.63 6.31
CA TYR A 282 -13.13 -15.41 5.78
C TYR A 282 -14.17 -14.39 5.30
N VAL A 283 -15.22 -14.84 4.61
CA VAL A 283 -16.36 -14.00 4.24
C VAL A 283 -17.03 -13.40 5.48
N ALA A 284 -17.32 -14.21 6.51
CA ALA A 284 -18.00 -13.78 7.73
C ALA A 284 -17.19 -12.79 8.58
N TYR A 285 -15.87 -12.96 8.71
CA TYR A 285 -15.02 -12.09 9.54
C TYR A 285 -14.45 -10.88 8.81
N VAL A 286 -14.22 -10.99 7.51
CA VAL A 286 -13.49 -9.96 6.76
C VAL A 286 -14.42 -9.27 5.78
N LEU A 287 -15.01 -10.02 4.85
CA LEU A 287 -15.72 -9.40 3.72
C LEU A 287 -17.09 -8.84 4.12
N SER A 288 -17.85 -9.51 4.98
CA SER A 288 -19.15 -9.04 5.45
C SER A 288 -19.04 -7.77 6.31
N PRO A 289 -18.16 -7.69 7.33
CA PRO A 289 -17.98 -6.45 8.08
C PRO A 289 -17.44 -5.30 7.20
N SER A 290 -16.52 -5.60 6.28
CA SER A 290 -16.02 -4.63 5.31
C SER A 290 -17.17 -4.07 4.46
N TYR A 291 -18.03 -4.92 3.90
CA TYR A 291 -19.21 -4.49 3.15
C TYR A 291 -20.14 -3.59 3.97
N GLU A 292 -20.47 -3.98 5.21
CA GLU A 292 -21.34 -3.17 6.07
C GLU A 292 -20.72 -1.81 6.41
N GLN A 293 -19.41 -1.75 6.62
CA GLN A 293 -18.69 -0.48 6.81
C GLN A 293 -18.78 0.40 5.55
N HIS A 294 -18.53 -0.15 4.36
CA HIS A 294 -18.64 0.59 3.09
C HIS A 294 -20.06 1.10 2.85
N LYS A 295 -21.06 0.31 3.22
CA LYS A 295 -22.46 0.69 3.17
C LYS A 295 -22.78 1.84 4.11
N GLN A 296 -22.31 1.78 5.36
CA GLN A 296 -22.48 2.86 6.35
C GLN A 296 -21.76 4.15 5.93
N MET A 297 -20.62 4.04 5.26
CA MET A 297 -19.89 5.17 4.69
C MET A 297 -20.57 5.75 3.43
N GLY A 298 -21.56 5.07 2.85
CA GLY A 298 -22.27 5.54 1.66
C GLY A 298 -21.46 5.47 0.38
N ILE A 299 -20.41 4.64 0.34
CA ILE A 299 -19.48 4.55 -0.81
C ILE A 299 -19.81 3.41 -1.79
N LEU A 300 -20.86 2.63 -1.53
CA LEU A 300 -21.31 1.53 -2.40
C LEU A 300 -22.17 1.98 -3.58
N ARG A 301 -22.44 3.28 -3.73
CA ARG A 301 -23.28 3.80 -4.83
C ARG A 301 -22.50 4.20 -6.08
N SER A 302 -21.20 3.93 -6.10
CA SER A 302 -20.35 4.09 -7.28
C SER A 302 -19.40 2.90 -7.41
N THR A 303 -19.04 2.56 -8.64
CA THR A 303 -17.94 1.62 -8.91
C THR A 303 -16.59 2.29 -8.67
N ILE A 304 -15.51 1.51 -8.74
CA ILE A 304 -14.13 2.00 -8.62
C ILE A 304 -13.77 3.04 -9.70
N THR A 305 -14.44 3.02 -10.87
CA THR A 305 -14.26 4.01 -11.94
C THR A 305 -15.11 5.27 -11.74
N GLY A 306 -15.91 5.33 -10.68
CA GLY A 306 -16.85 6.42 -10.40
C GLY A 306 -18.17 6.33 -11.15
N GLN A 307 -18.46 5.20 -11.83
CA GLN A 307 -19.78 4.99 -12.43
C GLN A 307 -20.84 4.94 -11.33
N LYS A 308 -21.86 5.80 -11.41
CA LYS A 308 -22.97 5.79 -10.47
C LYS A 308 -23.86 4.56 -10.68
N LEU A 309 -24.23 3.93 -9.58
CA LEU A 309 -25.19 2.82 -9.54
C LEU A 309 -26.57 3.35 -9.12
N GLU A 310 -27.62 2.74 -9.67
CA GLU A 310 -29.02 3.10 -9.36
C GLU A 310 -29.34 2.89 -7.87
N SER A 311 -28.84 1.78 -7.32
CA SER A 311 -28.87 1.43 -5.89
C SER A 311 -27.46 1.14 -5.39
N ASP A 312 -27.30 1.00 -4.08
CA ASP A 312 -26.06 0.49 -3.50
C ASP A 312 -25.70 -0.87 -4.13
N MET A 313 -24.41 -1.06 -4.36
CA MET A 313 -23.85 -2.34 -4.79
C MET A 313 -24.30 -3.44 -3.84
N THR A 314 -24.76 -4.56 -4.41
CA THR A 314 -25.17 -5.71 -3.59
C THR A 314 -23.96 -6.37 -2.94
N PHE A 315 -24.17 -7.07 -1.83
CA PHE A 315 -23.12 -7.89 -1.22
C PHE A 315 -22.52 -8.91 -2.20
N GLY A 316 -23.35 -9.51 -3.07
CA GLY A 316 -22.87 -10.46 -4.07
C GLY A 316 -21.91 -9.85 -5.10
N ASN A 317 -22.19 -8.61 -5.55
CA ASN A 317 -21.29 -7.89 -6.45
C ASN A 317 -20.02 -7.42 -5.74
N PHE A 318 -20.14 -6.91 -4.50
CA PHE A 318 -18.99 -6.55 -3.67
C PHE A 318 -18.07 -7.76 -3.46
N LEU A 319 -18.63 -8.89 -3.04
CA LEU A 319 -17.91 -10.15 -2.89
C LEU A 319 -17.25 -10.59 -4.20
N SER A 320 -17.97 -10.51 -5.32
CA SER A 320 -17.42 -10.82 -6.65
C SER A 320 -16.21 -9.93 -7.00
N GLY A 321 -16.28 -8.64 -6.68
CA GLY A 321 -15.19 -7.70 -6.87
C GLY A 321 -13.98 -8.05 -6.01
N ARG A 322 -14.19 -8.32 -4.72
CA ARG A 322 -13.13 -8.76 -3.79
C ARG A 322 -12.46 -10.06 -4.24
N LEU A 323 -13.24 -11.03 -4.71
CA LEU A 323 -12.73 -12.30 -5.24
C LEU A 323 -11.82 -12.08 -6.45
N LEU A 324 -12.23 -11.25 -7.41
CA LEU A 324 -11.45 -10.95 -8.61
C LEU A 324 -10.15 -10.21 -8.27
N TRP A 325 -10.24 -9.26 -7.35
CA TRP A 325 -9.13 -8.46 -6.84
C TRP A 325 -8.05 -9.35 -6.19
N ASP A 326 -8.46 -10.22 -5.26
CA ASP A 326 -7.57 -11.20 -4.62
C ASP A 326 -6.95 -12.17 -5.62
N GLU A 327 -7.76 -12.70 -6.53
CA GLU A 327 -7.31 -13.67 -7.53
C GLU A 327 -6.29 -13.06 -8.49
N SER A 328 -6.49 -11.80 -8.91
CA SER A 328 -5.52 -11.08 -9.75
C SER A 328 -4.17 -10.93 -9.05
N MET A 329 -4.17 -10.47 -7.80
CA MET A 329 -2.93 -10.28 -7.04
C MET A 329 -2.20 -11.60 -6.82
N ALA A 330 -2.93 -12.64 -6.46
CA ALA A 330 -2.40 -13.99 -6.31
C ALA A 330 -1.83 -14.55 -7.62
N LEU A 331 -2.50 -14.29 -8.74
CA LEU A 331 -2.04 -14.71 -10.06
C LEU A 331 -0.74 -14.02 -10.46
N GLY A 332 -0.61 -12.73 -10.19
CA GLY A 332 0.62 -11.96 -10.43
C GLY A 332 1.79 -12.52 -9.64
N ALA A 333 1.59 -12.75 -8.34
CA ALA A 333 2.58 -13.36 -7.46
C ALA A 333 2.98 -14.77 -7.93
N ALA A 334 2.01 -15.66 -8.13
CA ALA A 334 2.26 -17.04 -8.53
C ALA A 334 2.92 -17.12 -9.92
N THR A 335 2.50 -16.29 -10.89
CA THR A 335 3.11 -16.27 -12.22
C THR A 335 4.58 -15.89 -12.15
N TRP A 336 4.92 -14.84 -11.40
CA TRP A 336 6.32 -14.44 -11.24
C TRP A 336 7.12 -15.54 -10.52
N SER A 337 6.61 -16.06 -9.40
CA SER A 337 7.30 -17.07 -8.60
C SER A 337 7.49 -18.40 -9.32
N LEU A 338 6.57 -18.81 -10.20
CA LEU A 338 6.74 -20.00 -11.04
C LEU A 338 7.81 -19.81 -12.12
N SER A 339 7.95 -18.59 -12.66
CA SER A 339 9.00 -18.27 -13.63
C SER A 339 10.38 -18.00 -13.02
N HIS A 340 10.45 -17.76 -11.71
CA HIS A 340 11.69 -17.52 -10.96
C HIS A 340 11.71 -18.46 -9.74
N PRO A 341 12.02 -19.76 -9.93
CA PRO A 341 11.85 -20.78 -8.89
C PRO A 341 12.68 -20.52 -7.63
N GLU A 342 13.86 -19.93 -7.80
CA GLU A 342 14.75 -19.52 -6.70
C GLU A 342 14.49 -18.08 -6.23
N GLY A 343 13.55 -17.36 -6.85
CA GLY A 343 13.22 -15.97 -6.54
C GLY A 343 12.40 -15.82 -5.26
N LEU A 344 12.41 -14.60 -4.70
CA LEU A 344 11.56 -14.19 -3.60
C LEU A 344 10.58 -13.08 -4.04
N PHE A 345 9.29 -13.38 -3.98
CA PHE A 345 8.24 -12.38 -4.20
C PHE A 345 7.83 -11.76 -2.86
N VAL A 346 7.72 -10.43 -2.82
CA VAL A 346 7.12 -9.70 -1.69
C VAL A 346 5.89 -8.94 -2.19
N GLY A 347 4.71 -9.19 -1.66
CA GLY A 347 3.48 -8.46 -2.00
C GLY A 347 3.12 -7.42 -0.95
N ILE A 348 2.87 -6.18 -1.36
CA ILE A 348 2.29 -5.14 -0.51
C ILE A 348 0.80 -5.04 -0.86
N VAL A 349 -0.04 -5.40 0.10
CA VAL A 349 -1.50 -5.49 -0.05
C VAL A 349 -2.18 -5.01 1.22
N GLY A 350 -3.44 -4.58 1.14
CA GLY A 350 -4.23 -4.19 2.29
C GLY A 350 -4.42 -5.33 3.27
N SER A 351 -4.56 -5.00 4.55
CA SER A 351 -4.59 -5.98 5.64
C SER A 351 -5.68 -7.05 5.48
N ASP A 352 -6.87 -6.68 5.01
CA ASP A 352 -7.95 -7.61 4.73
C ASP A 352 -7.57 -8.71 3.72
N HIS A 353 -6.64 -8.43 2.80
CA HIS A 353 -6.18 -9.36 1.77
C HIS A 353 -5.24 -10.45 2.31
N VAL A 354 -4.67 -10.30 3.50
CA VAL A 354 -3.78 -11.32 4.11
C VAL A 354 -4.44 -12.09 5.25
N LYS A 355 -5.55 -11.58 5.79
CA LYS A 355 -6.25 -12.15 6.96
C LYS A 355 -6.67 -13.60 6.71
N PHE A 356 -6.44 -14.45 7.70
CA PHE A 356 -6.88 -15.85 7.74
C PHE A 356 -6.36 -16.70 6.58
N SER A 357 -5.27 -16.28 5.93
CA SER A 357 -4.71 -16.82 4.67
C SER A 357 -5.65 -16.78 3.45
N CYS A 358 -6.97 -16.67 3.63
CA CYS A 358 -7.99 -16.93 2.60
C CYS A 358 -8.16 -15.82 1.54
N GLY A 359 -7.53 -14.66 1.73
CA GLY A 359 -7.39 -13.64 0.69
C GLY A 359 -6.34 -14.05 -0.36
N VAL A 360 -5.34 -13.20 -0.56
CA VAL A 360 -4.27 -13.40 -1.55
C VAL A 360 -3.34 -14.59 -1.22
N PRO A 361 -2.87 -14.81 0.04
CA PRO A 361 -1.86 -15.83 0.33
C PRO A 361 -2.26 -17.25 -0.08
N ALA A 362 -3.44 -17.73 0.33
CA ALA A 362 -3.90 -19.09 0.03
C ALA A 362 -4.21 -19.28 -1.46
N ARG A 363 -4.66 -18.23 -2.16
CA ARG A 363 -4.85 -18.27 -3.62
C ARG A 363 -3.51 -18.42 -4.34
N CYS A 364 -2.50 -17.65 -3.91
CA CYS A 364 -1.15 -17.78 -4.44
C CYS A 364 -0.60 -19.18 -4.17
N ALA A 365 -0.71 -19.66 -2.92
CA ALA A 365 -0.30 -21.00 -2.52
C ALA A 365 -0.95 -22.10 -3.37
N ARG A 366 -2.26 -22.02 -3.60
CA ARG A 366 -3.00 -22.94 -4.48
C ARG A 366 -2.42 -22.98 -5.90
N MET A 367 -2.05 -21.83 -6.45
CA MET A 367 -1.48 -21.72 -7.80
C MET A 367 -0.03 -22.22 -7.87
N LEU A 368 0.70 -22.23 -6.75
CA LEU A 368 2.05 -22.81 -6.65
C LEU A 368 2.04 -24.35 -6.53
N GLY A 369 0.90 -24.95 -6.18
CA GLY A 369 0.72 -26.41 -6.12
C GLY A 369 0.71 -26.98 -4.70
N SER A 370 0.90 -28.29 -4.56
CA SER A 370 0.64 -29.04 -3.32
C SER A 370 1.52 -28.67 -2.11
N SER A 371 2.68 -28.05 -2.35
CA SER A 371 3.55 -27.51 -1.28
C SER A 371 3.39 -25.99 -1.09
N GLY A 372 2.52 -25.35 -1.86
CA GLY A 372 2.46 -23.89 -1.94
C GLY A 372 2.13 -23.21 -0.62
N ARG A 373 1.42 -23.86 0.32
CA ARG A 373 1.13 -23.25 1.63
C ARG A 373 2.40 -23.05 2.47
N GLU A 374 3.37 -23.95 2.36
CA GLU A 374 4.65 -23.86 3.08
C GLU A 374 5.59 -22.82 2.45
N ASP A 375 5.37 -22.49 1.18
CA ASP A 375 6.14 -21.51 0.40
C ASP A 375 5.64 -20.06 0.53
N VAL A 376 4.45 -19.86 1.10
CA VAL A 376 3.80 -18.54 1.22
C VAL A 376 3.70 -18.13 2.69
N ARG A 377 4.07 -16.88 3.00
CA ARG A 377 3.88 -16.28 4.32
C ARG A 377 3.01 -15.03 4.25
N ALA A 378 2.12 -14.87 5.21
CA ALA A 378 1.30 -13.70 5.46
C ALA A 378 1.77 -12.97 6.71
N ILE A 379 1.99 -11.66 6.61
CA ILE A 379 2.43 -10.81 7.71
C ILE A 379 1.40 -9.71 7.87
N MET A 380 0.94 -9.49 9.09
CA MET A 380 0.06 -8.38 9.43
C MET A 380 0.91 -7.27 10.05
N LEU A 381 0.98 -6.11 9.40
CA LEU A 381 1.71 -4.95 9.90
C LEU A 381 0.83 -4.16 10.87
N ASN A 382 1.39 -3.83 12.03
CA ASN A 382 0.78 -3.02 13.09
C ASN A 382 -0.73 -3.31 13.30
N PRO A 383 -1.15 -4.58 13.48
CA PRO A 383 -2.57 -4.89 13.63
C PRO A 383 -3.19 -4.07 14.77
N ARG A 384 -4.41 -3.59 14.54
CA ARG A 384 -5.24 -2.85 15.51
C ARG A 384 -6.29 -3.79 16.11
N ALA A 385 -6.90 -3.43 17.24
CA ALA A 385 -7.86 -4.31 17.90
C ALA A 385 -9.08 -4.60 17.00
N VAL A 386 -9.45 -3.62 16.18
CA VAL A 386 -10.49 -3.76 15.15
C VAL A 386 -10.13 -4.79 14.06
N ASP A 387 -8.83 -5.04 13.84
CA ASP A 387 -8.38 -6.04 12.87
C ASP A 387 -8.50 -7.47 13.40
N THR A 388 -8.68 -7.64 14.72
CA THR A 388 -8.63 -8.93 15.40
C THR A 388 -9.92 -9.33 16.12
N ALA A 389 -10.93 -8.46 16.21
CA ALA A 389 -12.15 -8.68 16.99
C ALA A 389 -13.43 -8.71 16.13
N ARG A 390 -14.45 -9.45 16.58
CA ARG A 390 -15.81 -9.30 16.05
C ARG A 390 -16.42 -7.98 16.57
N TYR A 391 -16.91 -7.14 15.66
CA TYR A 391 -17.43 -5.77 15.92
C TYR A 391 -18.45 -5.64 17.08
N SER A 392 -19.07 -6.73 17.54
CA SER A 392 -20.08 -6.71 18.61
C SER A 392 -19.52 -6.76 20.04
N SER A 393 -18.20 -6.80 20.27
CA SER A 393 -17.64 -7.06 21.62
C SER A 393 -16.53 -6.12 22.11
N LEU A 394 -16.34 -4.93 21.53
CA LEU A 394 -15.27 -4.02 21.95
C LEU A 394 -15.83 -2.76 22.65
N ALA A 395 -15.49 -2.59 23.93
CA ALA A 395 -15.54 -1.31 24.65
C ALA A 395 -14.25 -0.51 24.42
N ALA A 396 -14.31 0.82 24.57
CA ALA A 396 -13.16 1.73 24.38
C ALA A 396 -11.97 1.48 25.34
N SER A 397 -12.15 0.61 26.34
CA SER A 397 -11.15 0.21 27.33
C SER A 397 -10.57 -1.19 27.10
N ASP A 398 -10.99 -1.91 26.06
CA ASP A 398 -10.63 -3.32 25.89
C ASP A 398 -9.21 -3.50 25.33
N THR A 399 -8.47 -4.41 25.96
CA THR A 399 -7.19 -4.93 25.52
C THR A 399 -7.32 -5.73 24.22
N PHE A 400 -6.24 -5.83 23.44
CA PHE A 400 -6.21 -6.67 22.24
C PHE A 400 -6.43 -8.13 22.61
N ASN A 401 -7.65 -8.59 22.38
CA ASN A 401 -7.97 -10.00 22.30
C ASN A 401 -7.79 -10.40 20.84
N LEU A 402 -6.80 -11.23 20.53
CA LEU A 402 -6.77 -11.92 19.24
C LEU A 402 -7.95 -12.90 19.24
N GLN A 403 -9.12 -12.47 18.79
CA GLN A 403 -10.28 -13.34 18.68
C GLN A 403 -10.18 -14.10 17.37
N LEU A 404 -9.40 -15.18 17.37
CA LEU A 404 -9.47 -16.17 16.30
C LEU A 404 -10.70 -17.03 16.53
N SER A 405 -11.79 -16.62 15.93
CA SER A 405 -12.96 -17.48 15.88
C SER A 405 -12.90 -18.27 14.57
N TYR A 406 -13.03 -19.58 14.69
CA TYR A 406 -13.05 -20.56 13.61
C TYR A 406 -14.46 -21.17 13.59
N ALA A 407 -14.93 -21.63 12.42
CA ALA A 407 -16.06 -22.56 12.38
C ALA A 407 -15.52 -23.97 12.60
N ALA A 408 -16.02 -24.64 13.63
CA ALA A 408 -15.97 -26.09 13.66
C ALA A 408 -16.82 -26.62 12.50
N VAL A 409 -16.20 -27.35 11.56
CA VAL A 409 -16.95 -28.18 10.61
C VAL A 409 -17.58 -29.31 11.43
N PRO A 410 -18.89 -29.60 11.31
CA PRO A 410 -19.50 -30.66 12.08
C PRO A 410 -19.01 -32.01 11.53
N ALA A 411 -18.00 -32.59 12.18
CA ALA A 411 -17.70 -34.01 12.04
C ALA A 411 -17.80 -34.66 13.43
N ASN A 412 -19.00 -35.17 13.72
CA ASN A 412 -19.29 -36.16 14.76
C ASN A 412 -18.53 -35.99 16.08
N ARG A 413 -19.09 -35.17 16.97
CA ARG A 413 -18.88 -35.11 18.42
C ARG A 413 -17.46 -34.98 19.00
N ASP A 414 -16.36 -35.22 18.29
CA ASP A 414 -15.01 -35.17 18.85
C ASP A 414 -13.89 -34.74 17.84
N GLY A 415 -14.20 -34.26 16.63
CA GLY A 415 -13.17 -33.96 15.61
C GLY A 415 -13.42 -32.73 14.75
N ILE A 416 -12.33 -32.02 14.39
CA ILE A 416 -12.32 -30.86 13.49
C ILE A 416 -11.75 -31.33 12.15
N ASP A 417 -12.58 -31.34 11.12
CA ASP A 417 -12.15 -31.72 9.78
C ASP A 417 -11.65 -30.48 9.00
N VAL A 418 -10.33 -30.29 8.95
CA VAL A 418 -9.66 -29.24 8.16
C VAL A 418 -9.16 -29.72 6.79
N SER A 419 -9.48 -30.95 6.40
CA SER A 419 -8.92 -31.58 5.20
C SER A 419 -9.20 -30.79 3.92
N GLU A 420 -10.38 -30.19 3.79
CA GLU A 420 -10.73 -29.36 2.64
C GLU A 420 -9.92 -28.04 2.60
N ALA A 421 -9.74 -27.40 3.76
CA ALA A 421 -8.96 -26.16 3.87
C ALA A 421 -7.48 -26.40 3.55
N VAL A 422 -6.91 -27.50 4.07
CA VAL A 422 -5.53 -27.91 3.75
C VAL A 422 -5.39 -28.24 2.26
N ALA A 423 -6.34 -28.99 1.69
CA ALA A 423 -6.33 -29.34 0.28
C ALA A 423 -6.42 -28.11 -0.66
N MET A 424 -7.01 -27.02 -0.19
CA MET A 424 -7.09 -25.74 -0.90
C MET A 424 -6.01 -24.73 -0.48
N SER A 425 -5.01 -25.14 0.33
CA SER A 425 -3.93 -24.28 0.85
C SER A 425 -4.41 -23.10 1.72
N GLN A 426 -5.60 -23.20 2.30
CA GLN A 426 -6.20 -22.19 3.18
C GLN A 426 -5.75 -22.33 4.63
N ALA A 427 -5.33 -23.52 5.05
CA ALA A 427 -4.82 -23.81 6.38
C ALA A 427 -3.48 -24.57 6.32
N PRO A 428 -2.57 -24.37 7.30
CA PRO A 428 -1.45 -25.29 7.52
C PRO A 428 -1.94 -26.73 7.75
N LYS A 429 -1.11 -27.74 7.40
CA LYS A 429 -1.46 -29.17 7.50
C LYS A 429 -1.89 -29.60 8.90
N ASP A 430 -1.23 -29.03 9.92
CA ASP A 430 -1.46 -29.34 11.33
C ASP A 430 -2.10 -28.14 12.03
N SER A 431 -3.15 -27.56 11.46
CA SER A 431 -3.82 -26.41 12.05
C SER A 431 -5.33 -26.55 12.00
N SER A 432 -5.96 -26.44 13.16
CA SER A 432 -7.42 -26.46 13.33
C SER A 432 -8.03 -25.06 13.42
N VAL A 433 -7.19 -24.00 13.33
CA VAL A 433 -7.60 -22.59 13.41
C VAL A 433 -6.99 -21.85 12.24
N LEU A 434 -7.76 -20.99 11.58
CA LEU A 434 -7.17 -20.09 10.57
C LEU A 434 -6.39 -18.99 11.30
N PRO A 435 -5.04 -18.95 11.23
CA PRO A 435 -4.29 -17.90 11.89
C PRO A 435 -4.56 -16.56 11.20
N LEU A 436 -4.67 -15.46 11.96
CA LEU A 436 -4.86 -14.11 11.39
C LEU A 436 -3.82 -13.81 10.31
N ALA A 437 -2.56 -14.12 10.60
CA ALA A 437 -1.40 -14.09 9.71
C ALA A 437 -0.35 -15.07 10.27
N ASP A 438 0.72 -15.37 9.53
CA ASP A 438 1.81 -16.19 10.05
C ASP A 438 2.67 -15.41 11.07
N LEU A 439 2.87 -14.10 10.83
CA LEU A 439 3.54 -13.19 11.76
C LEU A 439 2.70 -11.91 11.99
N LEU A 440 2.75 -11.40 13.22
CA LEU A 440 2.34 -10.04 13.55
C LEU A 440 3.61 -9.19 13.71
N TRP A 441 3.68 -8.07 12.99
CA TRP A 441 4.88 -7.24 12.94
C TRP A 441 4.55 -5.81 13.37
N TYR A 442 5.07 -5.41 14.52
CA TYR A 442 4.83 -4.08 15.08
C TYR A 442 6.06 -3.22 14.91
N SER A 443 5.85 -2.04 14.34
CA SER A 443 6.86 -0.99 14.26
C SER A 443 7.39 -0.64 15.65
N PRO A 444 8.63 -0.17 15.75
CA PRO A 444 9.20 0.28 17.01
C PRO A 444 8.29 1.26 17.76
N GLY A 445 8.01 0.99 19.04
CA GLY A 445 7.14 1.82 19.89
C GLY A 445 5.63 1.68 19.64
N ALA A 446 5.19 0.81 18.71
CA ALA A 446 3.76 0.55 18.51
C ALA A 446 3.16 -0.28 19.65
N VAL A 447 3.92 -1.26 20.20
CA VAL A 447 3.43 -2.18 21.25
C VAL A 447 3.16 -1.47 22.59
N GLU A 448 3.92 -0.43 22.92
CA GLU A 448 3.71 0.35 24.16
C GLU A 448 2.35 1.06 24.18
N LYS A 449 1.70 1.23 23.02
CA LYS A 449 0.36 1.81 22.90
C LYS A 449 -0.77 0.78 22.82
N THR A 450 -0.48 -0.50 22.59
CA THR A 450 -1.50 -1.54 22.35
C THR A 450 -1.88 -2.35 23.58
N GLY A 451 -1.16 -2.19 24.70
CA GLY A 451 -1.51 -2.82 25.97
C GLY A 451 -1.22 -4.33 26.02
N ILE A 452 -1.23 -4.88 27.23
CA ILE A 452 -0.85 -6.26 27.56
C ILE A 452 -1.79 -7.26 26.87
N PHE A 453 -1.18 -8.27 26.25
CA PHE A 453 -1.84 -9.35 25.49
C PHE A 453 -2.63 -10.27 26.42
N GLU A 454 -3.97 -10.25 26.34
CA GLU A 454 -4.81 -11.24 27.00
C GLU A 454 -5.60 -12.05 25.96
N ASN A 455 -5.56 -13.36 26.12
CA ASN A 455 -6.19 -14.31 25.23
C ASN A 455 -7.62 -14.58 25.72
N ARG A 456 -8.65 -14.19 24.96
CA ARG A 456 -10.05 -14.55 25.24
C ARG A 456 -10.53 -15.58 24.21
N PRO A 457 -11.03 -16.75 24.64
CA PRO A 457 -11.55 -17.75 23.72
C PRO A 457 -12.69 -17.16 22.88
N GLY A 458 -12.63 -17.37 21.56
CA GLY A 458 -13.69 -16.98 20.64
C GLY A 458 -15.00 -17.69 21.00
N ILE A 459 -16.11 -16.96 20.96
CA ILE A 459 -17.44 -17.57 21.09
C ILE A 459 -17.63 -18.48 19.87
N ILE A 460 -17.76 -19.78 20.12
CA ILE A 460 -18.18 -20.79 19.15
C ILE A 460 -19.48 -20.28 18.52
N GLY A 461 -19.41 -19.85 17.26
CA GLY A 461 -20.58 -19.46 16.50
C GLY A 461 -21.39 -20.70 16.17
N THR A 462 -22.33 -21.09 17.02
CA THR A 462 -23.41 -21.99 16.61
C THR A 462 -24.43 -21.16 15.83
N THR A 463 -24.34 -21.19 14.50
CA THR A 463 -25.47 -20.81 13.62
C THR A 463 -25.65 -21.87 12.56
#